data_AF-A0A0S8IHH3-F1
#
_entry.id   AF-A0A0S8IHH3-F1
#
_cell.length_a   1.000
_cell.length_b   1.000
_cell.length_c   1.000
_cell.angle_alpha   90.00
_cell.angle_beta   90.00
_cell.angle_gamma   90.00
#
_symmetry.space_group_name_H-M   'P 1'
#
loop_
_entity.id
_entity.type
_entity.pdbx_description
1 polymer ?
#
loop_
_entity_poly.entity_id
_entity_poly.type
_entity_poly.pdbx_seq_one_letter_code
_entity_poly.pdbx_strand_id
1 'polypeptide(L)'
;MSEPFIFPKIDRLYIVQEGDDLKRVSVKAYGTSDYTSNLQASNPVLSTRRKDSQGLPELIEGETLNIPTVKNRRGIAEVRNDRPLGNKQTDDFTLVIEDREIPLVSGKLIRTVDTVSDGFSGTIAWFPGLDRKLDELLLPFRYPKIKVYLGNELQLTGYLYGVNPVTDSGGTKKNLSGSSLTTEMIDNNIRPPYERNNMTLKQISDSVLKQIGVKSVFEVSPGGRFERVTAQPQDKIFDHLSDLASQRGILLSNTVKGEVLYYQPGSGENVGTLEEGRPPVLSWSANYDGRRRFSAYKAIGQSPGADAQTAIARDDNVPLSRLFTFTANETTPGDIQKAANWKRTKMLADILTTSLPVTTWYSPSGKLWAPDQIITIISDTLSLPRPGINMLIKSVEFIFQSSGIQAILSIVPPAVYTGKALTDPWSVKGSRSDLLTINRGGF
;
A
#
# COMPACT_ATOMS: atom_id res chain seq x y z
N MET A 1 19.65 16.09 41.48
CA MET A 1 18.20 15.97 41.20
C MET A 1 17.84 17.14 40.31
N SER A 2 17.82 16.93 38.99
CA SER A 2 17.35 17.93 38.04
C SER A 2 15.82 17.88 38.03
N GLU A 3 15.18 19.03 38.27
CA GLU A 3 13.73 19.16 38.11
C GLU A 3 13.34 18.74 36.68
N PRO A 4 12.26 17.97 36.50
CA PRO A 4 11.79 17.64 35.17
C PRO A 4 11.34 18.93 34.48
N PHE A 5 11.78 19.13 33.23
CA PHE A 5 11.34 20.21 32.36
C PHE A 5 9.80 20.24 32.31
N ILE A 6 9.18 21.20 33.00
CA ILE A 6 7.74 21.43 32.94
C ILE A 6 7.49 22.24 31.67
N PHE A 7 7.02 21.58 30.61
CA PHE A 7 6.46 22.29 29.45
C PHE A 7 5.35 23.24 29.95
N PRO A 8 5.32 24.51 29.51
CA PRO A 8 4.35 25.47 30.00
C PRO A 8 2.91 24.99 29.74
N LYS A 9 2.13 24.97 30.81
CA LYS A 9 0.69 24.63 30.86
C LYS A 9 -0.10 25.73 30.14
N ILE A 10 -0.44 25.52 28.88
CA ILE A 10 -1.34 26.42 28.16
C ILE A 10 -2.52 25.58 27.66
N ASP A 11 -3.71 25.98 28.09
CA ASP A 11 -4.96 25.51 27.50
C ASP A 11 -4.92 25.77 26.00
N ARG A 12 -5.16 24.72 25.21
CA ARG A 12 -5.02 24.80 23.75
C ARG A 12 -6.35 25.22 23.14
N LEU A 13 -6.29 25.90 22.00
CA LEU A 13 -7.47 26.22 21.21
C LEU A 13 -7.59 25.20 20.08
N TYR A 14 -8.80 24.72 19.85
CA TYR A 14 -9.13 23.83 18.73
C TYR A 14 -10.19 24.48 17.86
N ILE A 15 -9.93 24.59 16.56
CA ILE A 15 -10.93 25.08 15.60
C ILE A 15 -11.72 23.87 15.10
N VAL A 16 -13.02 23.83 15.37
CA VAL A 16 -13.93 22.77 14.94
C VAL A 16 -13.90 22.64 13.42
N GLN A 17 -13.71 21.42 12.92
CA GLN A 17 -13.76 21.10 11.50
C GLN A 17 -15.13 20.54 11.12
N GLU A 18 -15.46 20.55 9.83
CA GLU A 18 -16.67 19.90 9.32
C GLU A 18 -16.74 18.43 9.76
N GLY A 19 -17.90 18.00 10.27
CA GLY A 19 -18.13 16.63 10.74
C GLY A 19 -17.53 16.30 12.12
N ASP A 20 -16.98 17.28 12.84
CA ASP A 20 -16.57 17.07 14.22
C ASP A 20 -17.75 16.92 15.18
N ASP A 21 -17.63 15.94 16.05
CA ASP A 21 -18.42 15.84 17.28
C ASP A 21 -17.48 15.96 18.49
N LEU A 22 -18.07 16.16 19.67
CA LEU A 22 -17.32 16.33 20.91
C LEU A 22 -16.39 15.15 21.25
N LYS A 23 -16.75 13.91 20.89
CA LYS A 23 -15.89 12.73 21.10
C LYS A 23 -14.71 12.74 20.15
N ARG A 24 -14.93 13.05 18.87
CA ARG A 24 -13.88 13.20 17.85
C ARG A 24 -12.91 14.29 18.24
N VAL A 25 -13.39 15.44 18.72
CA VAL A 25 -12.52 16.50 19.22
C VAL A 25 -11.73 16.01 20.44
N SER A 26 -12.36 15.34 21.41
CA SER A 26 -11.64 14.74 22.56
C SER A 26 -10.55 13.77 22.09
N VAL A 27 -10.85 12.92 21.11
CA VAL A 27 -9.91 11.98 20.52
C VAL A 27 -8.75 12.71 19.84
N LYS A 28 -9.01 13.73 19.02
CA LYS A 28 -7.98 14.54 18.37
C LYS A 28 -7.16 15.34 19.37
N ALA A 29 -7.77 15.75 20.48
CA ALA A 29 -7.14 16.60 21.49
C ALA A 29 -6.37 15.82 22.55
N TYR A 30 -6.76 14.56 22.85
CA TYR A 30 -6.24 13.78 23.98
C TYR A 30 -5.85 12.33 23.63
N GLY A 31 -6.16 11.85 22.42
CA GLY A 31 -5.99 10.45 22.04
C GLY A 31 -7.03 9.51 22.64
N THR A 32 -8.09 10.03 23.28
CA THR A 32 -9.22 9.26 23.85
C THR A 32 -10.50 10.09 23.89
N SER A 33 -11.65 9.45 23.79
CA SER A 33 -12.97 10.09 23.97
C SER A 33 -13.33 10.35 25.43
N ASP A 34 -12.57 9.83 26.40
CA ASP A 34 -12.92 9.90 27.84
C ASP A 34 -12.96 11.32 28.39
N TYR A 35 -12.31 12.27 27.72
CA TYR A 35 -12.29 13.69 28.10
C TYR A 35 -13.40 14.52 27.45
N THR A 36 -14.38 13.88 26.80
CA THR A 36 -15.54 14.55 26.21
C THR A 36 -16.26 15.44 27.23
N SER A 37 -16.51 14.93 28.44
CA SER A 37 -17.17 15.69 29.50
C SER A 37 -16.32 16.85 30.02
N ASN A 38 -14.99 16.67 30.11
CA ASN A 38 -14.07 17.76 30.47
C ASN A 38 -14.09 18.87 29.42
N LEU A 39 -14.11 18.48 28.14
CA LEU A 39 -14.16 19.41 27.03
C LEU A 39 -15.48 20.19 27.02
N GLN A 40 -16.61 19.52 27.27
CA GLN A 40 -17.90 20.18 27.44
C GLN A 40 -17.90 21.15 28.64
N ALA A 41 -17.33 20.75 29.77
CA ALA A 41 -17.27 21.60 30.99
C ALA A 41 -16.39 22.85 30.78
N SER A 42 -15.31 22.74 30.01
CA SER A 42 -14.42 23.86 29.69
C SER A 42 -14.94 24.79 28.59
N ASN A 43 -16.06 24.43 27.95
CA ASN A 43 -16.72 25.24 26.93
C ASN A 43 -18.20 25.47 27.30
N PRO A 44 -18.49 26.36 28.27
CA PRO A 44 -19.85 26.53 28.81
C PRO A 44 -20.91 26.85 27.75
N VAL A 45 -20.53 27.50 26.65
CA VAL A 45 -21.42 27.80 25.51
C VAL A 45 -22.06 26.54 24.90
N LEU A 46 -21.42 25.37 25.03
CA LEU A 46 -21.95 24.11 24.53
C LEU A 46 -23.17 23.60 25.31
N SER A 47 -23.37 24.06 26.56
CA SER A 47 -24.50 23.63 27.39
C SER A 47 -25.87 24.08 26.85
N THR A 48 -25.90 25.11 26.01
CA THR A 48 -27.11 25.68 25.42
C THR A 48 -27.41 25.17 24.00
N ARG A 49 -26.53 24.33 23.44
CA ARG A 49 -26.65 23.82 22.08
C ARG A 49 -27.72 22.73 21.97
N ARG A 50 -28.21 22.53 20.75
CA ARG A 50 -28.93 21.30 20.40
C ARG A 50 -28.02 20.09 20.59
N LYS A 51 -28.63 18.95 20.89
CA LYS A 51 -27.92 17.68 21.07
C LYS A 51 -28.04 16.85 19.81
N ASP A 52 -26.95 16.22 19.43
CA ASP A 52 -26.86 15.27 18.33
C ASP A 52 -27.55 13.93 18.67
N SER A 53 -27.50 12.99 17.72
CA SER A 53 -28.04 11.64 17.87
C SER A 53 -27.40 10.83 19.01
N GLN A 54 -26.23 11.23 19.51
CA GLN A 54 -25.54 10.62 20.65
C GLN A 54 -25.78 11.38 21.97
N GLY A 55 -26.62 12.42 21.96
CA GLY A 55 -26.94 13.23 23.13
C GLY A 55 -25.85 14.26 23.50
N LEU A 56 -24.87 14.49 22.63
CA LEU A 56 -23.79 15.45 22.81
C LEU A 56 -24.13 16.80 22.15
N PRO A 57 -23.69 17.94 22.70
CA PRO A 57 -23.80 19.24 22.04
C PRO A 57 -23.29 19.22 20.60
N GLU A 58 -24.10 19.71 19.67
CA GLU A 58 -23.69 19.95 18.28
C GLU A 58 -22.60 21.04 18.25
N LEU A 59 -21.55 20.78 17.47
CA LEU A 59 -20.45 21.71 17.24
C LEU A 59 -20.67 22.48 15.93
N ILE A 60 -20.20 23.73 15.91
CA ILE A 60 -20.26 24.60 14.73
C ILE A 60 -18.87 24.69 14.10
N GLU A 61 -18.77 24.34 12.81
CA GLU A 61 -17.53 24.48 12.04
C GLU A 61 -16.95 25.90 12.16
N GLY A 62 -15.63 25.97 12.37
CA GLY A 62 -14.89 27.22 12.52
C GLY A 62 -14.96 27.83 13.94
N GLU A 63 -15.79 27.30 14.85
CA GLU A 63 -15.80 27.76 16.24
C GLU A 63 -14.58 27.26 16.99
N THR A 64 -14.10 28.06 17.95
CA THR A 64 -12.92 27.72 18.74
C THR A 64 -13.33 27.12 20.08
N LEU A 65 -12.89 25.89 20.34
CA LEU A 65 -13.06 25.21 21.61
C LEU A 65 -11.79 25.34 22.47
N ASN A 66 -11.99 25.60 23.75
CA ASN A 66 -10.96 25.48 24.76
C ASN A 66 -10.70 24.00 25.06
N ILE A 67 -9.46 23.57 24.86
CA ILE A 67 -8.93 22.25 25.17
C ILE A 67 -8.21 22.35 26.52
N PRO A 68 -8.89 22.04 27.64
CA PRO A 68 -8.30 22.18 28.95
C PRO A 68 -7.08 21.28 29.13
N THR A 69 -6.10 21.79 29.84
CA THR A 69 -5.01 20.94 30.32
C THR A 69 -5.54 19.91 31.32
N VAL A 70 -5.42 18.63 31.01
CA VAL A 70 -5.89 17.56 31.90
C VAL A 70 -4.97 17.47 33.12
N LYS A 71 -5.49 17.83 34.31
CA LYS A 71 -4.72 17.86 35.57
C LYS A 71 -4.59 16.49 36.25
N ASN A 72 -5.47 15.54 35.96
CA ASN A 72 -5.49 14.22 36.61
C ASN A 72 -4.98 13.12 35.69
N ARG A 73 -3.78 12.62 35.98
CA ARG A 73 -3.26 11.32 35.53
C ARG A 73 -3.96 10.16 36.25
N ARG A 74 -5.29 10.20 36.40
CA ARG A 74 -6.02 9.03 36.87
C ARG A 74 -6.00 8.05 35.72
N GLY A 75 -5.30 6.93 35.94
CA GLY A 75 -5.15 5.87 34.95
C GLY A 75 -6.47 5.63 34.26
N ILE A 76 -6.47 5.83 32.94
CA ILE A 76 -7.58 5.45 32.07
C ILE A 76 -7.96 4.04 32.49
N ALA A 77 -9.17 3.89 33.03
CA ALA A 77 -9.67 2.60 33.47
C ALA A 77 -9.49 1.62 32.32
N GLU A 78 -9.01 0.40 32.61
CA GLU A 78 -8.72 -0.63 31.61
C GLU A 78 -9.82 -0.69 30.56
N VAL A 79 -9.56 -0.09 29.39
CA VAL A 79 -10.40 -0.34 28.23
C VAL A 79 -9.96 -1.72 27.74
N ARG A 80 -10.57 -2.75 28.34
CA ARG A 80 -10.63 -4.09 27.74
C ARG A 80 -11.51 -3.96 26.51
N ASN A 81 -10.90 -3.67 25.36
CA ASN A 81 -11.57 -3.79 24.08
C ASN A 81 -11.53 -5.26 23.62
N ASP A 82 -12.14 -6.14 24.42
CA ASP A 82 -12.71 -7.40 23.93
C ASP A 82 -14.07 -7.15 23.24
N ARG A 83 -14.45 -5.88 23.02
CA ARG A 83 -15.63 -5.59 22.22
C ARG A 83 -15.29 -5.90 20.75
N PRO A 84 -16.14 -6.67 20.04
CA PRO A 84 -16.08 -6.68 18.59
C PRO A 84 -16.11 -5.23 18.10
N LEU A 85 -15.46 -4.96 16.96
CA LEU A 85 -15.56 -3.72 16.19
C LEU A 85 -17.04 -3.44 15.83
N GLY A 86 -17.84 -3.05 16.82
CA GLY A 86 -19.27 -2.87 16.71
C GLY A 86 -19.57 -1.44 16.35
N ASN A 87 -20.39 -1.23 15.33
CA ASN A 87 -20.87 0.06 14.84
C ASN A 87 -19.79 0.97 14.20
N LYS A 88 -18.80 0.41 13.50
CA LYS A 88 -17.94 1.22 12.63
C LYS A 88 -18.72 1.71 11.43
N GLN A 89 -18.60 3.00 11.12
CA GLN A 89 -19.06 3.56 9.87
C GLN A 89 -18.17 3.05 8.74
N THR A 90 -18.69 3.03 7.51
CA THR A 90 -17.94 2.58 6.32
C THR A 90 -16.63 3.33 6.12
N ASP A 91 -16.56 4.57 6.61
CA ASP A 91 -15.44 5.48 6.36
C ASP A 91 -14.49 5.57 7.58
N ASP A 92 -14.67 4.71 8.58
CA ASP A 92 -13.80 4.67 9.75
C ASP A 92 -12.45 4.02 9.40
N PHE A 93 -11.35 4.76 9.63
CA PHE A 93 -9.99 4.20 9.63
C PHE A 93 -9.62 3.75 11.04
N THR A 94 -9.57 2.44 11.28
CA THR A 94 -9.29 1.90 12.61
C THR A 94 -7.93 1.21 12.65
N LEU A 95 -7.01 1.73 13.47
CA LEU A 95 -5.78 1.02 13.86
C LEU A 95 -6.04 0.27 15.17
N VAL A 96 -5.66 -0.99 15.22
CA VAL A 96 -5.59 -1.80 16.44
C VAL A 96 -4.14 -2.19 16.67
N ILE A 97 -3.60 -1.89 17.86
CA ILE A 97 -2.28 -2.35 18.32
C ILE A 97 -2.50 -3.38 19.43
N GLU A 98 -2.02 -4.60 19.21
CA GLU A 98 -2.36 -5.80 19.99
C GLU A 98 -3.89 -5.96 20.07
N ASP A 99 -4.47 -5.71 21.24
CA ASP A 99 -5.92 -5.81 21.52
C ASP A 99 -6.55 -4.42 21.73
N ARG A 100 -5.87 -3.35 21.33
CA ARG A 100 -6.27 -1.99 21.64
C ARG A 100 -6.48 -1.17 20.38
N GLU A 101 -7.70 -0.66 20.23
CA GLU A 101 -8.00 0.38 19.24
C GLU A 101 -7.27 1.69 19.56
N ILE A 102 -6.60 2.22 18.55
CA ILE A 102 -5.84 3.46 18.60
C ILE A 102 -6.53 4.47 17.69
N PRO A 103 -7.08 5.55 18.25
CA PRO A 103 -7.71 6.54 17.42
C PRO A 103 -6.66 7.35 16.66
N LEU A 104 -6.86 7.44 15.35
CA LEU A 104 -6.00 8.20 14.46
C LEU A 104 -6.55 9.61 14.23
N VAL A 105 -5.65 10.58 14.13
CA VAL A 105 -5.92 11.93 13.61
C VAL A 105 -5.88 11.91 12.08
N SER A 106 -4.95 11.13 11.53
CA SER A 106 -4.84 10.84 10.10
C SER A 106 -4.20 9.47 9.90
N GLY A 107 -4.45 8.86 8.75
CA GLY A 107 -4.01 7.52 8.42
C GLY A 107 -3.80 7.35 6.94
N LYS A 108 -2.86 6.48 6.58
CA LYS A 108 -2.66 5.97 5.23
C LYS A 108 -2.45 4.48 5.27
N LEU A 109 -3.06 3.78 4.33
CA LEU A 109 -2.85 2.35 4.09
C LEU A 109 -2.57 2.15 2.60
N ILE A 110 -1.43 1.57 2.25
CA ILE A 110 -1.12 1.19 0.88
C ILE A 110 -1.17 -0.33 0.73
N ARG A 111 -1.94 -0.79 -0.26
CA ARG A 111 -2.01 -2.19 -0.67
C ARG A 111 -1.58 -2.34 -2.13
N THR A 112 -0.82 -3.38 -2.47
CA THR A 112 -0.30 -3.54 -3.84
C THR A 112 -0.42 -4.97 -4.38
N VAL A 113 -0.47 -5.08 -5.71
CA VAL A 113 -0.52 -6.35 -6.46
C VAL A 113 0.80 -7.10 -6.36
N ASP A 114 1.92 -6.39 -6.49
CA ASP A 114 3.23 -6.96 -6.83
C ASP A 114 4.32 -6.74 -5.77
N THR A 115 3.91 -6.49 -4.53
CA THR A 115 4.80 -6.51 -3.36
C THR A 115 4.25 -7.42 -2.28
N VAL A 116 5.14 -8.00 -1.48
CA VAL A 116 4.78 -8.77 -0.27
C VAL A 116 4.67 -7.88 0.97
N SER A 117 4.63 -6.56 0.84
CA SER A 117 4.71 -5.65 1.98
C SER A 117 3.79 -4.46 1.80
N ASP A 118 2.51 -4.67 2.09
CA ASP A 118 1.58 -3.55 2.31
C ASP A 118 2.01 -2.72 3.53
N GLY A 119 1.81 -1.41 3.44
CA GLY A 119 2.31 -0.43 4.40
C GLY A 119 1.20 0.38 5.06
N PHE A 120 1.41 0.75 6.32
CA PHE A 120 0.55 1.63 7.09
C PHE A 120 1.36 2.80 7.66
N SER A 121 0.74 3.99 7.68
CA SER A 121 1.19 5.08 8.53
C SER A 121 0.01 5.80 9.15
N GLY A 122 0.19 6.38 10.33
CA GLY A 122 -0.85 7.15 10.98
C GLY A 122 -0.31 8.12 12.01
N THR A 123 -1.07 9.17 12.27
CA THR A 123 -0.74 10.17 13.30
C THR A 123 -1.72 10.02 14.44
N ILE A 124 -1.21 10.00 15.67
CA ILE A 124 -2.03 10.06 16.87
C ILE A 124 -1.72 11.32 17.66
N ALA A 125 -2.74 11.88 18.31
CA ALA A 125 -2.52 12.80 19.41
C ALA A 125 -1.91 12.02 20.57
N TRP A 126 -0.90 12.59 21.23
CA TRP A 126 -0.17 11.88 22.28
C TRP A 126 0.15 12.78 23.46
N PHE A 127 -0.24 12.35 24.66
CA PHE A 127 0.06 13.02 25.92
C PHE A 127 0.82 12.08 26.84
N PRO A 128 2.13 12.31 27.04
CA PRO A 128 2.94 11.45 27.88
C PRO A 128 2.35 11.32 29.29
N GLY A 129 2.15 10.08 29.73
CA GLY A 129 1.63 9.74 31.07
C GLY A 129 0.12 9.92 31.25
N LEU A 130 -0.60 10.36 30.22
CA LEU A 130 -2.07 10.34 30.21
C LEU A 130 -2.57 8.90 30.09
N ASP A 131 -1.90 8.14 29.21
CA ASP A 131 -2.21 6.75 28.94
C ASP A 131 -0.97 5.87 29.04
N ARG A 132 -0.77 5.33 30.25
CA ARG A 132 0.43 4.54 30.55
C ARG A 132 0.53 3.27 29.70
N LYS A 133 -0.59 2.62 29.38
CA LYS A 133 -0.59 1.40 28.56
C LYS A 133 -0.24 1.72 27.10
N LEU A 134 -0.79 2.82 26.56
CA LEU A 134 -0.40 3.31 25.24
C LEU A 134 1.08 3.71 25.21
N ASP A 135 1.56 4.38 26.26
CA ASP A 135 2.98 4.74 26.38
C ASP A 135 3.88 3.51 26.34
N GLU A 136 3.52 2.45 27.07
CA GLU A 136 4.25 1.17 27.12
C GLU A 136 4.22 0.42 25.77
N LEU A 137 3.07 0.40 25.09
CA LEU A 137 2.93 -0.18 23.75
C LEU A 137 3.74 0.58 22.69
N LEU A 138 3.87 1.89 22.86
CA LEU A 138 4.55 2.79 21.93
C LEU A 138 5.95 3.19 22.42
N LEU A 139 6.60 2.35 23.23
CA LEU A 139 8.03 2.47 23.47
C LEU A 139 8.80 2.09 22.19
N PRO A 140 9.98 2.69 21.95
CA PRO A 140 10.81 2.33 20.81
C PRO A 140 11.11 0.84 20.76
N PHE A 141 11.13 0.26 19.55
CA PHE A 141 11.54 -1.12 19.27
C PHE A 141 10.74 -2.20 20.00
N ARG A 142 9.46 -1.94 20.29
CA ARG A 142 8.54 -2.95 20.86
C ARG A 142 7.92 -3.89 19.82
N TYR A 143 7.85 -3.45 18.57
CA TYR A 143 7.28 -4.21 17.45
C TYR A 143 5.92 -4.87 17.75
N PRO A 144 4.95 -4.15 18.35
CA PRO A 144 3.66 -4.76 18.66
C PRO A 144 2.93 -5.14 17.36
N LYS A 145 2.10 -6.18 17.45
CA LYS A 145 1.22 -6.58 16.34
C LYS A 145 0.21 -5.48 16.09
N ILE A 146 -0.08 -5.26 14.81
CA ILE A 146 -1.11 -4.31 14.39
C ILE A 146 -2.12 -4.98 13.47
N LYS A 147 -3.33 -4.43 13.50
CA LYS A 147 -4.36 -4.66 12.48
C LYS A 147 -4.90 -3.30 12.03
N VAL A 148 -5.13 -3.17 10.73
CA VAL A 148 -5.80 -2.00 10.16
C VAL A 148 -7.13 -2.44 9.55
N TYR A 149 -8.19 -1.74 9.93
CA TYR A 149 -9.53 -1.94 9.40
C TYR A 149 -10.00 -0.65 8.71
N LEU A 150 -10.66 -0.82 7.57
CA LEU A 150 -11.43 0.23 6.92
C LEU A 150 -12.91 -0.16 7.05
N GLY A 151 -13.67 0.67 7.76
CA GLY A 151 -14.97 0.27 8.30
C GLY A 151 -14.86 -1.00 9.16
N ASN A 152 -15.57 -2.05 8.76
CA ASN A 152 -15.55 -3.35 9.43
C ASN A 152 -14.62 -4.38 8.75
N GLU A 153 -13.94 -4.01 7.66
CA GLU A 153 -13.14 -4.94 6.88
C GLU A 153 -11.67 -4.89 7.30
N LEU A 154 -11.09 -6.05 7.65
CA LEU A 154 -9.66 -6.17 7.90
C LEU A 154 -8.89 -5.97 6.59
N GLN A 155 -7.95 -5.03 6.59
CA GLN A 155 -7.16 -4.71 5.40
C GLN A 155 -5.66 -4.99 5.56
N LEU A 156 -5.14 -5.01 6.79
CA LEU A 156 -3.73 -5.33 7.05
C LEU A 156 -3.58 -6.00 8.41
N THR A 157 -2.72 -7.01 8.48
CA THR A 157 -2.18 -7.58 9.72
C THR A 157 -0.67 -7.53 9.65
N GLY A 158 -0.03 -6.96 10.67
CA GLY A 158 1.39 -6.60 10.58
C GLY A 158 2.06 -6.28 11.90
N TYR A 159 3.20 -5.60 11.82
CA TYR A 159 3.93 -5.06 12.95
C TYR A 159 4.06 -3.54 12.86
N LEU A 160 4.07 -2.88 14.02
CA LEU A 160 4.43 -1.47 14.13
C LEU A 160 5.95 -1.35 14.27
N TYR A 161 6.61 -0.74 13.29
CA TYR A 161 8.07 -0.57 13.28
C TYR A 161 8.48 0.84 13.70
N GLY A 162 7.80 1.86 13.19
CA GLY A 162 8.11 3.27 13.45
C GLY A 162 7.21 3.86 14.52
N VAL A 163 7.83 4.42 15.56
CA VAL A 163 7.16 5.25 16.56
C VAL A 163 7.96 6.54 16.73
N ASN A 164 7.53 7.59 16.05
CA ASN A 164 8.25 8.86 16.01
C ASN A 164 7.47 9.96 16.77
N PRO A 165 7.89 10.33 18.00
CA PRO A 165 7.28 11.43 18.73
C PRO A 165 7.66 12.78 18.11
N VAL A 166 6.67 13.66 17.97
CA VAL A 166 6.85 15.03 17.47
C VAL A 166 6.18 15.99 18.45
N THR A 167 6.91 17.02 18.86
CA THR A 167 6.37 18.12 19.67
C THR A 167 6.62 19.43 18.94
N ASP A 168 5.56 20.17 18.69
CA ASP A 168 5.58 21.49 18.05
C ASP A 168 4.69 22.48 18.84
N SER A 169 4.51 23.70 18.33
CA SER A 169 3.66 24.71 18.98
C SER A 169 2.18 24.33 19.06
N GLY A 170 1.72 23.37 18.24
CA GLY A 170 0.36 22.82 18.26
C GLY A 170 0.17 21.67 19.26
N GLY A 171 1.26 21.13 19.80
CA GLY A 171 1.26 20.11 20.84
C GLY A 171 2.15 18.90 20.53
N THR A 172 1.86 17.79 21.20
CA THR A 172 2.61 16.55 21.07
C THR A 172 1.78 15.49 20.34
N LYS A 173 2.40 14.84 19.36
CA LYS A 173 1.83 13.77 18.52
C LYS A 173 2.85 12.63 18.35
N LYS A 174 2.38 11.46 17.92
CA LYS A 174 3.25 10.37 17.45
C LYS A 174 2.89 9.99 16.03
N ASN A 175 3.89 9.94 15.16
CA ASN A 175 3.77 9.36 13.84
C ASN A 175 4.12 7.88 13.94
N LEU A 176 3.18 7.04 13.57
CA LEU A 176 3.24 5.59 13.61
C LEU A 176 3.44 5.07 12.19
N SER A 177 4.31 4.09 12.00
CA SER A 177 4.43 3.36 10.73
C SER A 177 4.63 1.87 10.95
N GLY A 178 4.01 1.07 10.11
CA GLY A 178 4.06 -0.38 10.19
C GLY A 178 3.84 -1.01 8.82
N SER A 179 4.06 -2.31 8.74
CA SER A 179 3.89 -3.05 7.50
C SER A 179 3.37 -4.46 7.78
N SER A 180 2.90 -5.15 6.75
CA SER A 180 2.40 -6.52 6.84
C SER A 180 3.40 -7.49 7.44
N LEU A 181 2.93 -8.60 8.02
CA LEU A 181 3.81 -9.64 8.60
C LEU A 181 4.82 -10.21 7.58
N THR A 182 4.45 -10.19 6.31
CA THR A 182 5.23 -10.65 5.18
C THR A 182 6.44 -9.74 4.86
N THR A 183 6.52 -8.52 5.41
CA THR A 183 7.71 -7.66 5.34
C THR A 183 8.95 -8.35 5.92
N GLU A 184 8.78 -9.27 6.87
CA GLU A 184 9.87 -10.09 7.41
C GLU A 184 10.61 -10.89 6.32
N MET A 185 9.98 -11.17 5.17
CA MET A 185 10.64 -11.82 4.03
C MET A 185 11.70 -10.95 3.36
N ILE A 186 11.52 -9.63 3.40
CA ILE A 186 12.42 -8.65 2.81
C ILE A 186 13.62 -8.45 3.74
N ASP A 187 13.36 -8.39 5.05
CA ASP A 187 14.38 -8.06 6.04
C ASP A 187 15.22 -9.28 6.45
N ASN A 188 14.64 -10.48 6.48
CA ASN A 188 15.33 -11.67 6.95
C ASN A 188 16.04 -12.46 5.83
N ASN A 189 17.17 -13.04 6.22
CA ASN A 189 17.91 -13.99 5.41
C ASN A 189 17.38 -15.42 5.57
N ILE A 190 17.66 -16.27 4.58
CA ILE A 190 17.35 -17.71 4.64
C ILE A 190 18.22 -18.40 5.70
N ARG A 191 17.61 -19.27 6.52
CA ARG A 191 18.32 -20.15 7.45
C ARG A 191 18.43 -21.58 6.88
N PRO A 192 19.34 -22.42 7.41
CA PRO A 192 19.46 -23.81 6.99
C PRO A 192 18.14 -24.60 7.06
N PRO A 193 17.92 -25.59 6.18
CA PRO A 193 18.87 -26.07 5.17
C PRO A 193 18.96 -25.12 3.96
N TYR A 194 20.18 -24.97 3.43
CA TYR A 194 20.47 -24.13 2.26
C TYR A 194 20.24 -24.86 0.94
N GLU A 195 20.20 -26.19 0.96
CA GLU A 195 19.88 -27.02 -0.19
C GLU A 195 18.56 -27.74 0.05
N ARG A 196 17.69 -27.76 -0.96
CA ARG A 196 16.42 -28.48 -0.95
C ARG A 196 16.29 -29.24 -2.26
N ASN A 197 16.10 -30.56 -2.16
CA ASN A 197 16.10 -31.47 -3.31
C ASN A 197 14.72 -32.08 -3.51
N ASN A 198 14.30 -32.18 -4.76
CA ASN A 198 13.06 -32.78 -5.19
C ASN A 198 11.83 -32.26 -4.42
N MET A 199 11.65 -30.94 -4.32
CA MET A 199 10.53 -30.29 -3.60
C MET A 199 9.72 -29.39 -4.52
N THR A 200 8.41 -29.28 -4.30
CA THR A 200 7.58 -28.28 -4.98
C THR A 200 7.83 -26.89 -4.43
N LEU A 201 7.45 -25.84 -5.18
CA LEU A 201 7.51 -24.45 -4.70
C LEU A 201 6.81 -24.30 -3.35
N LYS A 202 5.60 -24.87 -3.20
CA LYS A 202 4.86 -24.83 -1.94
C LYS A 202 5.62 -25.44 -0.76
N GLN A 203 6.24 -26.62 -0.96
CA GLN A 203 7.02 -27.26 0.10
C GLN A 203 8.25 -26.44 0.49
N ILE A 204 8.91 -25.81 -0.49
CA ILE A 204 10.05 -24.91 -0.25
C ILE A 204 9.58 -23.67 0.53
N SER A 205 8.51 -23.02 0.08
CA SER A 205 7.91 -21.86 0.74
C SER A 205 7.50 -22.17 2.18
N ASP A 206 6.81 -23.28 2.42
CA ASP A 206 6.40 -23.68 3.78
C ASP A 206 7.61 -23.94 4.69
N SER A 207 8.68 -24.54 4.14
CA SER A 207 9.94 -24.77 4.88
C SER A 207 10.63 -23.47 5.25
N VAL A 208 10.75 -22.52 4.31
CA VAL A 208 11.46 -21.25 4.52
C VAL A 208 10.63 -20.32 5.43
N LEU A 209 9.35 -20.15 5.16
CA LEU A 209 8.49 -19.19 5.87
C LEU A 209 8.22 -19.59 7.32
N LYS A 210 8.35 -20.88 7.67
CA LYS A 210 8.29 -21.35 9.06
C LYS A 210 9.25 -20.60 9.99
N GLN A 211 10.40 -20.15 9.49
CA GLN A 211 11.43 -19.48 10.30
C GLN A 211 11.02 -18.07 10.76
N ILE A 212 10.07 -17.45 10.08
CA ILE A 212 9.49 -16.13 10.38
C ILE A 212 8.02 -16.22 10.83
N GLY A 213 7.49 -17.43 10.99
CA GLY A 213 6.11 -17.65 11.49
C GLY A 213 4.99 -17.25 10.52
N VAL A 214 5.29 -17.13 9.22
CA VAL A 214 4.32 -16.76 8.18
C VAL A 214 3.88 -17.99 7.37
N LYS A 215 2.64 -18.00 6.89
CA LYS A 215 2.08 -19.09 6.06
C LYS A 215 2.16 -18.76 4.56
N SER A 216 2.21 -19.81 3.73
CA SER A 216 2.00 -19.69 2.28
C SER A 216 0.56 -20.01 1.89
N VAL A 217 0.00 -19.21 0.98
CA VAL A 217 -1.31 -19.40 0.36
C VAL A 217 -1.12 -19.42 -1.15
N PHE A 218 -1.62 -20.46 -1.82
CA PHE A 218 -1.52 -20.64 -3.27
C PHE A 218 -2.91 -20.58 -3.88
N GLU A 219 -3.14 -19.62 -4.77
CA GLU A 219 -4.35 -19.54 -5.61
C GLU A 219 -4.14 -20.19 -6.98
N VAL A 220 -2.88 -20.51 -7.30
CA VAL A 220 -2.47 -21.19 -8.53
C VAL A 220 -1.66 -22.44 -8.20
N SER A 221 -1.56 -23.36 -9.16
CA SER A 221 -0.74 -24.56 -8.97
C SER A 221 0.73 -24.19 -8.73
N PRO A 222 1.42 -24.76 -7.71
CA PRO A 222 2.84 -24.51 -7.45
C PRO A 222 3.77 -25.08 -8.54
N GLY A 223 3.23 -25.79 -9.53
CA GLY A 223 3.98 -26.43 -10.61
C GLY A 223 4.71 -27.71 -10.17
N GLY A 224 5.59 -28.19 -11.05
CA GLY A 224 6.42 -29.38 -10.82
C GLY A 224 7.48 -29.18 -9.73
N ARG A 225 8.09 -30.28 -9.33
CA ARG A 225 9.18 -30.30 -8.33
C ARG A 225 10.45 -29.68 -8.93
N PHE A 226 11.22 -28.99 -8.12
CA PHE A 226 12.59 -28.64 -8.44
C PHE A 226 13.49 -29.81 -8.06
N GLU A 227 14.32 -30.27 -8.98
CA GLU A 227 15.29 -31.36 -8.71
C GLU A 227 16.25 -30.96 -7.59
N ARG A 228 16.78 -29.73 -7.67
CA ARG A 228 17.65 -29.12 -6.67
C ARG A 228 17.49 -27.61 -6.68
N VAL A 229 17.31 -27.02 -5.51
CA VAL A 229 17.44 -25.57 -5.30
C VAL A 229 18.43 -25.31 -4.17
N THR A 230 19.23 -24.27 -4.34
CA THR A 230 20.22 -23.84 -3.36
C THR A 230 20.00 -22.38 -3.03
N ALA A 231 20.21 -22.02 -1.76
CA ALA A 231 20.28 -20.66 -1.27
C ALA A 231 21.65 -20.45 -0.61
N GLN A 232 22.09 -19.20 -0.51
CA GLN A 232 23.24 -18.79 0.29
C GLN A 232 22.77 -18.19 1.62
N PRO A 233 23.62 -18.19 2.66
CA PRO A 233 23.29 -17.57 3.95
C PRO A 233 22.87 -16.08 3.86
N GLN A 234 23.39 -15.36 2.86
CA GLN A 234 23.09 -13.95 2.61
C GLN A 234 21.87 -13.71 1.72
N ASP A 235 21.21 -14.75 1.20
CA ASP A 235 20.04 -14.58 0.36
C ASP A 235 18.85 -14.13 1.21
N LYS A 236 18.09 -13.15 0.72
CA LYS A 236 16.82 -12.75 1.32
C LYS A 236 15.74 -13.77 1.00
N ILE A 237 14.82 -13.97 1.95
CA ILE A 237 13.69 -14.90 1.76
C ILE A 237 12.86 -14.49 0.56
N PHE A 238 12.53 -13.20 0.45
CA PHE A 238 11.71 -12.67 -0.64
C PHE A 238 12.36 -12.91 -2.00
N ASP A 239 13.62 -12.53 -2.17
CA ASP A 239 14.33 -12.66 -3.46
C ASP A 239 14.39 -14.13 -3.88
N HIS A 240 14.82 -15.03 -2.99
CA HIS A 240 14.91 -16.45 -3.29
C HIS A 240 13.57 -17.09 -3.68
N LEU A 241 12.50 -16.83 -2.92
CA LEU A 241 11.18 -17.41 -3.22
C LEU A 241 10.55 -16.77 -4.46
N SER A 242 10.80 -15.47 -4.71
CA SER A 242 10.36 -14.78 -5.92
C SER A 242 11.05 -15.32 -7.16
N ASP A 243 12.34 -15.60 -7.08
CA ASP A 243 13.11 -16.20 -8.18
C ASP A 243 12.52 -17.56 -8.57
N LEU A 244 12.28 -18.44 -7.59
CA LEU A 244 11.66 -19.75 -7.85
C LEU A 244 10.23 -19.65 -8.39
N ALA A 245 9.42 -18.73 -7.87
CA ALA A 245 8.06 -18.51 -8.32
C ALA A 245 8.01 -17.94 -9.75
N SER A 246 8.93 -17.03 -10.09
CA SER A 246 9.00 -16.42 -11.41
C SER A 246 9.27 -17.45 -12.52
N GLN A 247 10.03 -18.51 -12.24
CA GLN A 247 10.26 -19.64 -13.16
C GLN A 247 8.98 -20.43 -13.47
N ARG A 248 7.90 -20.18 -12.73
CA ARG A 248 6.57 -20.78 -12.92
C ARG A 248 5.52 -19.75 -13.34
N GLY A 249 5.93 -18.50 -13.61
CA GLY A 249 5.02 -17.40 -13.92
C GLY A 249 4.10 -17.06 -12.75
N ILE A 250 4.55 -17.28 -11.52
CA ILE A 250 3.81 -16.99 -10.28
C ILE A 250 4.38 -15.74 -9.64
N LEU A 251 3.51 -14.88 -9.13
CA LEU A 251 3.87 -13.66 -8.41
C LEU A 251 3.59 -13.81 -6.91
N LEU A 252 4.42 -13.16 -6.08
CA LEU A 252 4.26 -13.11 -4.64
C LEU A 252 3.65 -11.78 -4.17
N SER A 253 2.62 -11.86 -3.33
CA SER A 253 2.00 -10.74 -2.63
C SER A 253 1.67 -11.14 -1.18
N ASN A 254 0.77 -10.43 -0.51
CA ASN A 254 0.32 -10.76 0.84
C ASN A 254 -1.20 -10.67 0.98
N THR A 255 -1.75 -11.52 1.84
CA THR A 255 -3.17 -11.45 2.22
C THR A 255 -3.37 -10.42 3.34
N VAL A 256 -4.61 -9.97 3.56
CA VAL A 256 -4.98 -9.09 4.69
C VAL A 256 -4.70 -9.72 6.07
N LYS A 257 -4.51 -11.05 6.12
CA LYS A 257 -4.16 -11.81 7.31
C LYS A 257 -2.65 -11.88 7.58
N GLY A 258 -1.83 -11.30 6.69
CA GLY A 258 -0.37 -11.34 6.79
C GLY A 258 0.24 -12.68 6.36
N GLU A 259 -0.35 -13.34 5.37
CA GLU A 259 0.16 -14.58 4.76
C GLU A 259 0.75 -14.27 3.38
N VAL A 260 1.73 -15.06 2.92
CA VAL A 260 2.31 -14.89 1.57
C VAL A 260 1.37 -15.47 0.54
N LEU A 261 0.92 -14.65 -0.39
CA LEU A 261 0.05 -15.03 -1.50
C LEU A 261 0.88 -15.37 -2.73
N TYR A 262 0.65 -16.55 -3.32
CA TYR A 262 1.20 -17.00 -4.59
C TYR A 262 0.07 -17.09 -5.62
N TYR A 263 0.08 -16.20 -6.61
CA TYR A 263 -1.04 -16.04 -7.55
C TYR A 263 -0.59 -15.45 -8.90
N GLN A 264 -1.56 -15.26 -9.81
CA GLN A 264 -1.36 -14.65 -11.12
C GLN A 264 -2.34 -13.48 -11.30
N PRO A 265 -1.89 -12.23 -11.12
CA PRO A 265 -2.75 -11.07 -11.28
C PRO A 265 -3.10 -10.79 -12.75
N GLY A 266 -4.09 -9.92 -12.97
CA GLY A 266 -4.55 -9.47 -14.28
C GLY A 266 -5.91 -10.01 -14.71
N SER A 267 -6.61 -10.74 -13.83
CA SER A 267 -7.93 -11.32 -14.11
C SER A 267 -8.97 -11.04 -13.02
N GLY A 268 -8.75 -10.06 -12.14
CA GLY A 268 -9.75 -9.72 -11.15
C GLY A 268 -11.02 -9.12 -11.75
N GLU A 269 -12.03 -8.99 -10.89
CA GLU A 269 -13.36 -8.53 -11.27
C GLU A 269 -13.35 -7.08 -11.74
N ASN A 270 -14.17 -6.77 -12.75
CA ASN A 270 -14.44 -5.38 -13.11
C ASN A 270 -15.42 -4.77 -12.11
N VAL A 271 -14.96 -3.78 -11.34
CA VAL A 271 -15.72 -3.16 -10.24
C VAL A 271 -16.37 -1.82 -10.62
N GLY A 272 -16.28 -1.42 -11.90
CA GLY A 272 -17.04 -0.28 -12.43
C GLY A 272 -16.29 0.57 -13.45
N THR A 273 -16.94 1.65 -13.86
CA THR A 273 -16.45 2.62 -14.83
C THR A 273 -16.16 3.95 -14.17
N LEU A 274 -14.99 4.52 -14.43
CA LEU A 274 -14.62 5.88 -14.05
C LEU A 274 -14.53 6.74 -15.31
N GLU A 275 -15.29 7.84 -15.32
CA GLU A 275 -15.36 8.77 -16.44
C GLU A 275 -14.80 10.13 -16.04
N GLU A 276 -14.02 10.72 -16.94
CA GLU A 276 -13.43 12.02 -16.75
C GLU A 276 -14.47 13.12 -16.49
N GLY A 277 -14.17 13.99 -15.52
CA GLY A 277 -15.08 15.04 -15.08
C GLY A 277 -16.27 14.57 -14.25
N ARG A 278 -16.36 13.28 -13.90
CA ARG A 278 -17.43 12.73 -13.05
C ARG A 278 -16.91 12.20 -11.72
N PRO A 279 -17.68 12.33 -10.62
CA PRO A 279 -17.37 11.65 -9.37
C PRO A 279 -17.25 10.12 -9.58
N PRO A 280 -16.40 9.43 -8.80
CA PRO A 280 -15.60 9.94 -7.68
C PRO A 280 -14.22 10.49 -8.06
N VAL A 281 -13.89 10.63 -9.36
CA VAL A 281 -12.54 11.05 -9.77
C VAL A 281 -12.32 12.53 -9.50
N LEU A 282 -11.23 12.86 -8.81
CA LEU A 282 -10.83 14.24 -8.48
C LEU A 282 -10.08 14.91 -9.63
N SER A 283 -9.11 14.19 -10.19
CA SER A 283 -8.23 14.69 -11.23
C SER A 283 -7.59 13.52 -11.98
N TRP A 284 -7.15 13.81 -13.20
CA TRP A 284 -6.41 12.88 -14.04
C TRP A 284 -5.02 13.44 -14.27
N SER A 285 -4.00 12.61 -14.08
CA SER A 285 -2.63 12.97 -14.44
C SER A 285 -1.88 11.73 -14.91
N ALA A 286 -1.32 11.81 -16.11
CA ALA A 286 -0.41 10.81 -16.64
C ALA A 286 0.87 11.50 -17.12
N ASN A 287 2.00 10.84 -16.89
CA ASN A 287 3.30 11.30 -17.37
C ASN A 287 3.87 10.31 -18.38
N TYR A 288 3.52 10.51 -19.65
CA TYR A 288 4.03 9.70 -20.75
C TYR A 288 5.42 10.18 -21.20
N ASP A 289 6.46 9.84 -20.45
CA ASP A 289 7.85 10.18 -20.79
C ASP A 289 8.49 9.16 -21.75
N GLY A 290 8.44 9.47 -23.04
CA GLY A 290 9.07 8.67 -24.10
C GLY A 290 10.61 8.57 -24.01
N ARG A 291 11.29 9.38 -23.17
CA ARG A 291 12.74 9.22 -22.93
C ARG A 291 13.08 7.90 -22.25
N ARG A 292 12.11 7.30 -21.57
CA ARG A 292 12.23 6.00 -20.89
C ARG A 292 11.88 4.81 -21.79
N ARG A 293 11.47 5.05 -23.04
CA ARG A 293 11.09 4.02 -24.02
C ARG A 293 12.14 3.88 -25.11
N PHE A 294 12.51 2.64 -25.42
CA PHE A 294 13.58 2.30 -26.36
C PHE A 294 13.05 1.38 -27.46
N SER A 295 13.61 1.45 -28.66
CA SER A 295 13.26 0.54 -29.77
C SER A 295 13.95 -0.82 -29.67
N ALA A 296 15.01 -0.93 -28.87
CA ALA A 296 15.71 -2.18 -28.58
C ALA A 296 16.15 -2.26 -27.13
N TYR A 297 15.93 -3.43 -26.52
CA TYR A 297 16.36 -3.79 -25.17
C TYR A 297 17.30 -4.99 -25.27
N LYS A 298 18.61 -4.76 -25.11
CA LYS A 298 19.65 -5.77 -25.22
C LYS A 298 20.02 -6.30 -23.86
N ALA A 299 19.78 -7.59 -23.64
CA ALA A 299 20.27 -8.32 -22.50
C ALA A 299 21.66 -8.90 -22.82
N ILE A 300 22.59 -8.82 -21.88
CA ILE A 300 23.90 -9.47 -21.91
C ILE A 300 23.95 -10.45 -20.74
N GLY A 301 24.02 -11.75 -21.04
CA GLY A 301 24.30 -12.78 -20.04
C GLY A 301 25.78 -13.16 -20.12
N GLN A 302 26.44 -13.26 -18.97
CA GLN A 302 27.81 -13.73 -18.86
C GLN A 302 27.81 -14.92 -17.92
N SER A 303 28.53 -15.99 -18.29
CA SER A 303 28.76 -17.15 -17.43
C SER A 303 30.27 -17.38 -17.28
N PRO A 304 30.76 -17.79 -16.09
CA PRO A 304 32.17 -18.10 -15.88
C PRO A 304 32.69 -19.08 -16.93
N GLY A 305 33.71 -18.66 -17.69
CA GLY A 305 34.37 -19.50 -18.69
C GLY A 305 33.65 -19.63 -20.04
N ALA A 306 32.57 -18.88 -20.29
CA ALA A 306 31.86 -18.86 -21.57
C ALA A 306 31.79 -17.46 -22.20
N ASP A 307 31.64 -17.40 -23.53
CA ASP A 307 31.40 -16.15 -24.24
C ASP A 307 30.09 -15.48 -23.80
N ALA A 308 30.09 -14.15 -23.79
CA ALA A 308 28.90 -13.39 -23.45
C ALA A 308 27.77 -13.67 -24.45
N GLN A 309 26.63 -14.13 -23.96
CA GLN A 309 25.44 -14.32 -24.76
C GLN A 309 24.62 -13.03 -24.78
N THR A 310 24.03 -12.70 -25.92
CA THR A 310 23.18 -11.51 -26.03
C THR A 310 21.84 -11.83 -26.67
N ALA A 311 20.79 -11.14 -26.23
CA ALA A 311 19.47 -11.21 -26.84
C ALA A 311 18.86 -9.80 -26.90
N ILE A 312 17.98 -9.57 -27.87
CA ILE A 312 17.34 -8.26 -28.08
C ILE A 312 15.82 -8.43 -28.13
N ALA A 313 15.10 -7.67 -27.32
CA ALA A 313 13.67 -7.45 -27.48
C ALA A 313 13.44 -6.11 -28.20
N ARG A 314 12.57 -6.10 -29.21
CA ARG A 314 12.25 -4.90 -30.02
C ARG A 314 10.92 -4.29 -29.60
N ASP A 315 10.79 -2.98 -29.68
CA ASP A 315 9.51 -2.27 -29.54
C ASP A 315 9.26 -1.45 -30.81
N ASP A 316 8.43 -2.01 -31.70
CA ASP A 316 8.17 -1.44 -33.01
C ASP A 316 7.32 -0.15 -32.96
N ASN A 317 6.79 0.22 -31.78
CA ASN A 317 6.09 1.48 -31.59
C ASN A 317 7.02 2.68 -31.37
N VAL A 318 8.32 2.43 -31.19
CA VAL A 318 9.34 3.48 -31.00
C VAL A 318 10.07 3.74 -32.33
N PRO A 319 9.78 4.85 -33.03
CA PRO A 319 10.38 5.13 -34.34
C PRO A 319 11.85 5.53 -34.25
N LEU A 320 12.32 5.97 -33.09
CA LEU A 320 13.69 6.41 -32.87
C LEU A 320 14.61 5.21 -32.65
N SER A 321 15.78 5.21 -33.28
CA SER A 321 16.84 4.24 -33.00
C SER A 321 17.43 4.52 -31.61
N ARG A 322 17.02 3.75 -30.59
CA ARG A 322 17.46 3.88 -29.21
C ARG A 322 17.63 2.49 -28.61
N LEU A 323 18.83 2.23 -28.10
CA LEU A 323 19.21 0.96 -27.50
C LEU A 323 19.37 1.12 -26.00
N PHE A 324 18.69 0.27 -25.24
CA PHE A 324 18.92 0.10 -23.80
C PHE A 324 19.62 -1.25 -23.56
N THR A 325 20.83 -1.21 -23.02
CA THR A 325 21.62 -2.42 -22.74
C THR A 325 21.67 -2.69 -21.24
N PHE A 326 21.51 -3.94 -20.83
CA PHE A 326 21.59 -4.35 -19.42
C PHE A 326 22.16 -5.77 -19.28
N THR A 327 22.72 -6.06 -18.11
CA THR A 327 23.19 -7.42 -17.77
C THR A 327 22.04 -8.24 -17.22
N ALA A 328 21.85 -9.46 -17.72
CA ALA A 328 20.93 -10.45 -17.16
C ALA A 328 21.69 -11.35 -16.19
N ASN A 329 21.17 -11.52 -14.97
CA ASN A 329 21.75 -12.44 -14.00
C ASN A 329 21.51 -13.90 -14.43
N GLU A 330 22.46 -14.77 -14.11
CA GLU A 330 22.54 -16.15 -14.61
C GLU A 330 21.33 -17.00 -14.25
N THR A 331 20.66 -17.54 -15.26
CA THR A 331 20.02 -18.86 -15.18
C THR A 331 19.72 -19.31 -16.62
N THR A 332 20.47 -20.29 -17.11
CA THR A 332 20.26 -21.08 -18.35
C THR A 332 20.28 -20.37 -19.73
N PRO A 333 21.08 -20.85 -20.69
CA PRO A 333 21.00 -20.45 -22.11
C PRO A 333 19.60 -20.76 -22.68
N GLY A 334 18.80 -19.73 -22.85
CA GLY A 334 17.37 -19.82 -23.18
C GLY A 334 16.52 -18.75 -22.48
N ASP A 335 17.02 -18.21 -21.36
CA ASP A 335 16.33 -17.18 -20.58
C ASP A 335 16.76 -15.74 -20.91
N ILE A 336 17.87 -15.52 -21.63
CA ILE A 336 18.34 -14.15 -21.96
C ILE A 336 17.32 -13.40 -22.84
N GLN A 337 16.67 -14.09 -23.78
CA GLN A 337 15.58 -13.49 -24.57
C GLN A 337 14.35 -13.19 -23.70
N LYS A 338 14.03 -14.05 -22.73
CA LYS A 338 12.95 -13.79 -21.77
C LYS A 338 13.29 -12.59 -20.89
N ALA A 339 14.54 -12.46 -20.44
CA ALA A 339 15.02 -11.31 -19.69
C ALA A 339 14.89 -10.02 -20.50
N ALA A 340 15.29 -10.03 -21.78
CA ALA A 340 15.10 -8.90 -22.70
C ALA A 340 13.61 -8.53 -22.85
N ASN A 341 12.74 -9.53 -23.08
CA ASN A 341 11.30 -9.34 -23.20
C ASN A 341 10.68 -8.80 -21.90
N TRP A 342 11.07 -9.35 -20.74
CA TRP A 342 10.61 -8.91 -19.43
C TRP A 342 11.03 -7.48 -19.15
N LYS A 343 12.28 -7.10 -19.46
CA LYS A 343 12.78 -5.74 -19.28
C LYS A 343 11.99 -4.74 -20.12
N ARG A 344 11.72 -5.06 -21.40
CA ARG A 344 10.85 -4.26 -22.28
C ARG A 344 9.46 -4.09 -21.66
N THR A 345 8.82 -5.20 -21.28
CA THR A 345 7.47 -5.19 -20.69
C THR A 345 7.41 -4.39 -19.39
N LYS A 346 8.38 -4.58 -18.49
CA LYS A 346 8.47 -3.86 -17.21
C LYS A 346 8.63 -2.35 -17.42
N MET A 347 9.55 -1.95 -18.29
CA MET A 347 9.76 -0.52 -18.57
C MET A 347 8.53 0.12 -19.21
N LEU A 348 7.83 -0.60 -20.11
CA LEU A 348 6.57 -0.12 -20.68
C LEU A 348 5.46 -0.03 -19.60
N ALA A 349 5.36 -1.01 -18.71
CA ALA A 349 4.42 -0.97 -17.58
C ALA A 349 4.66 0.25 -16.67
N ASP A 350 5.92 0.54 -16.35
CA ASP A 350 6.30 1.70 -15.53
C ASP A 350 5.92 3.03 -16.20
N ILE A 351 5.97 3.12 -17.53
CA ILE A 351 5.57 4.31 -18.30
C ILE A 351 4.04 4.46 -18.36
N LEU A 352 3.31 3.34 -18.44
CA LEU A 352 1.85 3.33 -18.55
C LEU A 352 1.15 3.41 -17.19
N THR A 353 1.89 3.32 -16.09
CA THR A 353 1.34 3.43 -14.74
C THR A 353 0.78 4.84 -14.52
N THR A 354 -0.51 4.91 -14.23
CA THR A 354 -1.23 6.19 -14.05
C THR A 354 -1.78 6.27 -12.63
N SER A 355 -1.64 7.44 -12.01
CA SER A 355 -2.17 7.71 -10.66
C SER A 355 -3.54 8.38 -10.77
N LEU A 356 -4.53 7.84 -10.07
CA LEU A 356 -5.91 8.27 -10.14
C LEU A 356 -6.49 8.52 -8.73
N PRO A 357 -6.45 9.76 -8.23
CA PRO A 357 -7.08 10.14 -6.97
C PRO A 357 -8.62 10.13 -7.07
N VAL A 358 -9.27 9.50 -6.10
CA VAL A 358 -10.73 9.39 -5.97
C VAL A 358 -11.20 9.82 -4.58
N THR A 359 -12.42 10.36 -4.48
CA THR A 359 -13.00 10.91 -3.24
C THR A 359 -13.58 9.88 -2.27
N THR A 360 -13.45 8.58 -2.56
CA THR A 360 -14.05 7.52 -1.74
C THR A 360 -13.18 6.28 -1.73
N TRP A 361 -13.33 5.46 -0.70
CA TRP A 361 -12.70 4.14 -0.59
C TRP A 361 -13.45 3.04 -1.35
N TYR A 362 -14.65 3.35 -1.87
CA TYR A 362 -15.53 2.37 -2.48
C TYR A 362 -15.62 2.55 -4.00
N SER A 363 -15.56 1.42 -4.69
CA SER A 363 -15.80 1.33 -6.12
C SER A 363 -17.26 1.60 -6.48
N PRO A 364 -17.58 1.90 -7.76
CA PRO A 364 -18.96 2.01 -8.22
C PRO A 364 -19.82 0.77 -7.93
N SER A 365 -19.22 -0.42 -7.79
CA SER A 365 -19.90 -1.64 -7.37
C SER A 365 -20.28 -1.69 -5.88
N GLY A 366 -19.86 -0.71 -5.08
CA GLY A 366 -20.03 -0.67 -3.63
C GLY A 366 -19.00 -1.45 -2.83
N LYS A 367 -18.07 -2.16 -3.50
CA LYS A 367 -16.96 -2.87 -2.85
C LYS A 367 -15.81 -1.91 -2.55
N LEU A 368 -15.09 -2.16 -1.47
CA LEU A 368 -13.83 -1.47 -1.20
C LEU A 368 -12.86 -1.66 -2.37
N TRP A 369 -12.12 -0.60 -2.72
CA TRP A 369 -11.04 -0.72 -3.70
C TRP A 369 -10.02 -1.77 -3.26
N ALA A 370 -9.51 -2.57 -4.18
CA ALA A 370 -8.49 -3.55 -3.87
C ALA A 370 -7.52 -3.71 -5.04
N PRO A 371 -6.26 -4.09 -4.76
CA PRO A 371 -5.35 -4.55 -5.80
C PRO A 371 -5.96 -5.69 -6.63
N ASP A 372 -5.52 -5.80 -7.87
CA ASP A 372 -5.96 -6.80 -8.87
C ASP A 372 -7.41 -6.66 -9.36
N GLN A 373 -8.17 -5.69 -8.87
CA GLN A 373 -9.47 -5.32 -9.47
C GLN A 373 -9.27 -4.63 -10.83
N ILE A 374 -10.28 -4.74 -11.69
CA ILE A 374 -10.33 -4.07 -12.99
C ILE A 374 -11.31 -2.89 -12.90
N ILE A 375 -10.96 -1.77 -13.54
CA ILE A 375 -11.87 -0.65 -13.78
C ILE A 375 -11.83 -0.25 -15.24
N THR A 376 -12.97 0.17 -15.77
CA THR A 376 -13.03 0.77 -17.11
C THR A 376 -12.79 2.27 -17.00
N ILE A 377 -11.79 2.78 -17.71
CA ILE A 377 -11.45 4.20 -17.75
C ILE A 377 -11.96 4.83 -19.04
N ILE A 378 -12.70 5.93 -18.90
CA ILE A 378 -13.13 6.80 -20.00
C ILE A 378 -12.52 8.17 -19.77
N SER A 379 -11.49 8.52 -20.54
CA SER A 379 -10.86 9.84 -20.46
C SER A 379 -10.34 10.25 -21.84
N ASP A 380 -10.85 11.38 -22.32
CA ASP A 380 -10.41 11.97 -23.58
C ASP A 380 -9.05 12.68 -23.39
N THR A 381 -8.77 13.26 -22.20
CA THR A 381 -7.49 13.94 -21.95
C THR A 381 -6.32 12.97 -21.76
N LEU A 382 -6.57 11.74 -21.30
CA LEU A 382 -5.58 10.67 -21.29
C LEU A 382 -5.34 10.04 -22.68
N SER A 383 -6.01 10.53 -23.74
CA SER A 383 -5.93 10.00 -25.11
C SER A 383 -6.33 8.53 -25.19
N LEU A 384 -7.30 8.10 -24.37
CA LEU A 384 -7.79 6.72 -24.35
C LEU A 384 -8.92 6.54 -25.38
N PRO A 385 -8.96 5.41 -26.10
CA PRO A 385 -10.00 5.18 -27.09
C PRO A 385 -11.37 4.99 -26.43
N ARG A 386 -12.42 5.47 -27.11
CA ARG A 386 -13.82 5.15 -26.76
C ARG A 386 -14.15 3.68 -27.12
N PRO A 387 -15.04 3.01 -26.37
CA PRO A 387 -15.89 3.51 -25.28
C PRO A 387 -15.21 3.57 -23.90
N GLY A 388 -13.91 3.29 -23.82
CA GLY A 388 -13.13 3.19 -22.60
C GLY A 388 -12.23 1.95 -22.64
N ILE A 389 -11.23 1.92 -21.77
CA ILE A 389 -10.29 0.79 -21.67
C ILE A 389 -10.29 0.19 -20.28
N ASN A 390 -10.12 -1.13 -20.21
CA ASN A 390 -9.95 -1.81 -18.94
C ASN A 390 -8.53 -1.60 -18.44
N MET A 391 -8.42 -1.15 -17.19
CA MET A 391 -7.18 -0.96 -16.46
C MET A 391 -7.24 -1.78 -15.17
N LEU A 392 -6.13 -2.39 -14.81
CA LEU A 392 -5.96 -3.12 -13.56
C LEU A 392 -5.49 -2.16 -12.47
N ILE A 393 -6.05 -2.27 -11.28
CA ILE A 393 -5.58 -1.58 -10.08
C ILE A 393 -4.33 -2.30 -9.57
N LYS A 394 -3.17 -1.71 -9.81
CA LYS A 394 -1.87 -2.17 -9.31
C LYS A 394 -1.71 -1.91 -7.81
N SER A 395 -2.16 -0.75 -7.34
CA SER A 395 -2.14 -0.44 -5.90
C SER A 395 -3.25 0.52 -5.52
N VAL A 396 -3.61 0.49 -4.24
CA VAL A 396 -4.55 1.41 -3.61
C VAL A 396 -3.88 2.03 -2.40
N GLU A 397 -3.74 3.35 -2.37
CA GLU A 397 -3.39 4.10 -1.16
C GLU A 397 -4.67 4.74 -0.60
N PHE A 398 -5.19 4.17 0.49
CA PHE A 398 -6.30 4.76 1.24
C PHE A 398 -5.76 5.85 2.16
N ILE A 399 -6.45 6.99 2.19
CA ILE A 399 -6.09 8.17 2.96
C ILE A 399 -7.29 8.56 3.83
N PHE A 400 -7.01 8.76 5.12
CA PHE A 400 -7.91 9.32 6.12
C PHE A 400 -7.27 10.56 6.73
N GLN A 401 -7.99 11.67 6.74
CA GLN A 401 -7.53 12.93 7.33
C GLN A 401 -8.73 13.81 7.72
N SER A 402 -8.47 14.99 8.27
CA SER A 402 -9.52 15.90 8.71
C SER A 402 -10.47 16.35 7.61
N SER A 403 -10.03 16.40 6.34
CA SER A 403 -10.87 16.73 5.19
C SER A 403 -11.70 15.56 4.64
N GLY A 404 -11.68 14.41 5.31
CA GLY A 404 -12.42 13.22 4.94
C GLY A 404 -11.55 12.08 4.41
N ILE A 405 -12.17 11.20 3.62
CA ILE A 405 -11.53 10.01 3.05
C ILE A 405 -11.22 10.21 1.57
N GLN A 406 -10.11 9.64 1.12
CA GLN A 406 -9.73 9.58 -0.29
C GLN A 406 -8.99 8.27 -0.56
N ALA A 407 -8.93 7.85 -1.82
CA ALA A 407 -8.02 6.81 -2.26
C ALA A 407 -7.23 7.25 -3.49
N ILE A 408 -6.01 6.75 -3.64
CA ILE A 408 -5.20 6.92 -4.85
C ILE A 408 -5.04 5.55 -5.49
N LEU A 409 -5.62 5.38 -6.68
CA LEU A 409 -5.51 4.16 -7.47
C LEU A 409 -4.31 4.29 -8.41
N SER A 410 -3.33 3.41 -8.28
CA SER A 410 -2.30 3.25 -9.29
C SER A 410 -2.79 2.19 -10.28
N ILE A 411 -2.96 2.57 -11.54
CA ILE A 411 -3.54 1.70 -12.55
C ILE A 411 -2.58 1.42 -13.70
N VAL A 412 -2.67 0.21 -14.24
CA VAL A 412 -1.84 -0.29 -15.34
C VAL A 412 -2.68 -1.09 -16.33
N PRO A 413 -2.23 -1.28 -17.59
CA PRO A 413 -2.91 -2.22 -18.48
C PRO A 413 -2.93 -3.64 -17.89
N PRO A 414 -4.05 -4.39 -17.96
CA PRO A 414 -4.13 -5.74 -17.38
C PRO A 414 -3.10 -6.71 -17.94
N ALA A 415 -2.68 -6.49 -19.19
CA ALA A 415 -1.69 -7.32 -19.85
C ALA A 415 -0.30 -7.33 -19.16
N VAL A 416 -0.01 -6.37 -18.26
CA VAL A 416 1.25 -6.29 -17.50
C VAL A 416 1.57 -7.60 -16.75
N TYR A 417 0.55 -8.27 -16.21
CA TYR A 417 0.73 -9.46 -15.36
C TYR A 417 0.37 -10.78 -16.05
N THR A 418 -0.24 -10.74 -17.24
CA THR A 418 -0.71 -11.95 -17.96
C THR A 418 0.33 -12.56 -18.89
N GLY A 419 1.52 -11.96 -19.00
CA GLY A 419 2.57 -12.36 -19.96
C GLY A 419 2.24 -12.07 -21.43
N LYS A 420 1.06 -11.52 -21.73
CA LYS A 420 0.68 -11.06 -23.06
C LYS A 420 1.47 -9.81 -23.45
N ALA A 421 1.66 -9.60 -24.75
CA ALA A 421 2.29 -8.38 -25.24
C ALA A 421 1.47 -7.15 -24.82
N LEU A 422 2.13 -6.18 -24.20
CA LEU A 422 1.54 -4.88 -23.92
C LEU A 422 1.34 -4.12 -25.24
N THR A 423 0.12 -3.64 -25.44
CA THR A 423 -0.23 -2.76 -26.54
C THR A 423 -0.46 -1.35 -26.02
N ASP A 424 0.01 -0.35 -26.75
CA ASP A 424 -0.29 1.03 -26.42
C ASP A 424 -1.81 1.25 -26.47
N PRO A 425 -2.41 1.88 -25.44
CA PRO A 425 -3.84 2.18 -25.43
C PRO A 425 -4.32 2.94 -26.67
N TRP A 426 -3.47 3.81 -27.21
CA TRP A 426 -3.71 4.63 -28.39
C TRP A 426 -3.26 3.99 -29.71
N SER A 427 -2.78 2.74 -29.71
CA SER A 427 -2.39 2.07 -30.96
C SER A 427 -3.63 1.71 -31.79
N VAL A 428 -3.90 2.51 -32.82
CA VAL A 428 -4.92 2.19 -33.82
C VAL A 428 -4.44 0.98 -34.63
N LYS A 429 -5.21 -0.12 -34.63
CA LYS A 429 -4.98 -1.25 -35.54
C LYS A 429 -4.96 -0.73 -36.99
N GLY A 430 -3.80 -0.83 -37.66
CA GLY A 430 -3.67 -0.61 -39.10
C GLY A 430 -2.93 0.66 -39.56
N SER A 431 -2.37 1.50 -38.69
CA SER A 431 -1.79 2.79 -39.12
C SER A 431 -0.28 2.80 -39.44
N ARG A 432 0.49 1.75 -39.12
CA ARG A 432 1.97 1.83 -39.15
C ARG A 432 2.71 0.79 -39.98
N SER A 433 2.03 -0.20 -40.56
CA SER A 433 2.69 -1.16 -41.46
C SER A 433 3.18 -0.54 -42.77
N ASP A 434 2.65 0.63 -43.17
CA ASP A 434 2.83 1.15 -44.53
C ASP A 434 3.83 2.31 -44.63
N LEU A 435 4.38 2.81 -43.51
CA LEU A 435 5.23 4.02 -43.49
C LEU A 435 6.71 3.77 -43.19
N LEU A 436 7.14 2.53 -42.95
CA LEU A 436 8.54 2.21 -42.60
C LEU A 436 9.30 1.38 -43.64
N THR A 437 8.85 1.37 -44.90
CA THR A 437 9.61 0.82 -46.04
C THR A 437 10.67 1.80 -46.55
N ILE A 438 11.34 2.54 -45.67
CA ILE A 438 12.48 3.39 -46.05
C ILE A 438 13.63 3.16 -45.05
N ASN A 439 14.67 2.50 -45.56
CA ASN A 439 16.00 2.30 -44.99
C ASN A 439 16.14 1.47 -43.69
N ARG A 440 16.07 0.14 -43.86
CA ARG A 440 16.86 -0.79 -43.03
C ARG A 440 18.20 -1.06 -43.70
N GLY A 441 19.17 -0.18 -43.46
CA GLY A 441 20.58 -0.39 -43.79
C GLY A 441 21.40 -0.46 -42.51
N GLY A 442 22.01 -1.62 -42.27
CA GLY A 442 23.23 -1.82 -41.47
C GLY A 442 23.21 -1.48 -39.97
N PHE A 443 23.17 -2.52 -39.15
CA PHE A 443 24.05 -2.64 -37.98
C PHE A 443 24.45 -4.10 -37.82
#